data_AF-A0A973DCF2-F1
#
_entry.id   AF-A0A973DCF2-F1
#
_cell.length_a   1.000
_cell.length_b   1.000
_cell.length_c   1.000
_cell.angle_alpha   90.00
_cell.angle_beta   90.00
_cell.angle_gamma   90.00
#
_symmetry.space_group_name_H-M   'P 1'
#
loop_
_entity.id
_entity.type
_entity.pdbx_description
1 polymer ?
#
loop_
_entity_poly.entity_id
_entity_poly.type
_entity_poly.pdbx_seq_one_letter_code
_entity_poly.pdbx_strand_id
1 'polypeptide(L)'
;MRFKWVLLILIFVLVLMPPLNIYAKWHLKTFSGGFIYTLLNLTYVPDDYYKQVGGIWVDTDKSRSANIHLEHRYRGKYGVYVIGETVQNKNHNVSAIMNCADKIIELESGSSKITDLNRKTATSLLIGMYDVESDFPHEVICSISIDKKTKGQFFIFVRKFRHY
;
A
#
# COMPACT_ATOMS: atom_id res chain seq x y z
N MET A 1 -2.71 -29.19 -40.40
CA MET A 1 -2.56 -29.79 -39.05
C MET A 1 -2.27 -28.77 -37.94
N ARG A 2 -1.35 -27.80 -38.13
CA ARG A 2 -0.96 -26.84 -37.08
C ARG A 2 -2.10 -25.95 -36.54
N PHE A 3 -3.06 -25.53 -37.36
CA PHE A 3 -4.16 -24.66 -36.94
C PHE A 3 -5.09 -25.28 -35.88
N LYS A 4 -5.38 -26.60 -35.98
CA LYS A 4 -6.22 -27.30 -35.00
C LYS A 4 -5.56 -27.33 -33.62
N TRP A 5 -4.24 -27.53 -33.55
CA TRP A 5 -3.48 -27.50 -32.30
C TRP A 5 -3.42 -26.11 -31.69
N VAL A 6 -3.24 -25.08 -32.51
CA VAL A 6 -3.27 -23.67 -32.06
C VAL A 6 -4.64 -23.34 -31.46
N LEU A 7 -5.74 -23.72 -32.13
CA LEU A 7 -7.10 -23.49 -31.63
C LEU A 7 -7.34 -24.21 -30.29
N LEU A 8 -6.87 -25.46 -30.17
CA LEU A 8 -7.06 -26.27 -28.97
C LEU A 8 -6.27 -25.72 -27.78
N ILE A 9 -5.03 -25.24 -28.00
CA ILE A 9 -4.24 -24.51 -27.01
C ILE A 9 -4.94 -23.21 -26.61
N LEU A 10 -5.49 -22.47 -27.57
CA LEU A 10 -6.17 -21.20 -27.31
C LEU A 10 -7.43 -21.41 -26.44
N ILE A 11 -8.23 -22.44 -26.73
CA ILE A 11 -9.39 -22.83 -25.91
C ILE A 11 -8.94 -23.25 -24.52
N PHE A 12 -7.89 -24.06 -24.41
CA PHE A 12 -7.36 -24.51 -23.12
C PHE A 12 -6.91 -23.33 -22.24
N VAL A 13 -6.21 -22.36 -22.83
CA VAL A 13 -5.81 -21.12 -22.14
C VAL A 13 -7.03 -20.31 -21.70
N LEU A 14 -8.02 -20.13 -22.58
CA LEU A 14 -9.26 -19.41 -22.28
C LEU A 14 -10.08 -20.05 -21.16
N VAL A 15 -10.08 -21.37 -21.05
CA VAL A 15 -10.83 -22.10 -20.01
C VAL A 15 -10.09 -22.07 -18.66
N LEU A 16 -8.76 -22.11 -18.65
CA LEU A 16 -7.96 -22.19 -17.43
C LEU A 16 -7.58 -20.83 -16.81
N MET A 17 -7.49 -19.76 -17.60
CA MET A 17 -7.13 -18.44 -17.05
C MET A 17 -8.17 -17.85 -16.08
N PRO A 18 -9.49 -17.91 -16.35
CA PRO A 18 -10.50 -17.39 -15.42
C PRO A 18 -10.47 -18.03 -14.02
N PRO A 19 -10.47 -19.37 -13.86
CA PRO A 19 -10.42 -19.98 -12.53
C PRO A 19 -9.11 -19.67 -11.79
N LEU A 20 -8.00 -19.51 -12.51
CA LEU A 20 -6.72 -19.16 -11.91
C LEU A 20 -6.71 -17.72 -11.38
N ASN A 21 -7.31 -16.77 -12.08
CA ASN A 21 -7.47 -15.39 -11.59
C ASN A 21 -8.36 -15.31 -10.34
N ILE A 22 -9.44 -16.10 -10.31
CA ILE A 22 -10.34 -16.20 -9.15
C ILE A 22 -9.59 -16.79 -7.95
N TYR A 23 -8.86 -17.89 -8.18
CA TYR A 23 -8.03 -18.53 -7.16
C TYR A 23 -6.95 -17.58 -6.63
N ALA A 24 -6.25 -16.86 -7.52
CA ALA A 24 -5.22 -15.91 -7.14
C ALA A 24 -5.79 -14.80 -6.25
N LYS A 25 -6.93 -14.22 -6.64
CA LYS A 25 -7.61 -13.18 -5.87
C LYS A 25 -8.02 -13.68 -4.48
N TRP A 26 -8.57 -14.90 -4.40
CA TRP A 26 -8.92 -15.53 -3.12
C TRP A 26 -7.68 -15.80 -2.27
N HIS A 27 -6.64 -16.40 -2.83
CA HIS A 27 -5.43 -16.77 -2.10
C HIS A 27 -4.72 -15.53 -1.53
N LEU A 28 -4.61 -14.45 -2.31
CA LEU A 28 -4.01 -13.18 -1.86
C LEU A 28 -4.88 -12.44 -0.82
N LYS A 29 -6.18 -12.76 -0.73
CA LYS A 29 -7.10 -12.27 0.32
C LYS A 29 -6.97 -13.05 1.63
N THR A 30 -6.51 -14.29 1.56
CA THR A 30 -6.45 -15.20 2.72
C THR A 30 -5.06 -15.25 3.34
N PHE A 31 -4.01 -15.30 2.53
CA PHE A 31 -2.64 -15.55 2.99
C PHE A 31 -1.75 -14.32 2.79
N SER A 32 -0.87 -14.03 3.76
CA SER A 32 0.08 -12.93 3.73
C SER A 32 1.50 -13.31 3.27
N GLY A 33 1.78 -14.60 3.05
CA GLY A 33 3.12 -15.11 2.71
C GLY A 33 3.13 -16.58 2.24
N GLY A 34 4.33 -17.09 1.95
CA GLY A 34 4.56 -18.46 1.46
C GLY A 34 4.87 -18.52 -0.05
N PHE A 35 5.37 -19.67 -0.52
CA PHE A 35 5.81 -19.85 -1.92
C PHE A 35 4.68 -19.56 -2.93
N ILE A 36 3.49 -20.12 -2.71
CA ILE A 36 2.33 -19.92 -3.58
C ILE A 36 1.91 -18.45 -3.58
N TYR A 37 1.90 -17.80 -2.41
CA TYR A 37 1.61 -16.37 -2.29
C TYR A 37 2.59 -15.53 -3.13
N THR A 38 3.90 -15.77 -2.98
CA THR A 38 4.93 -15.04 -3.73
C THR A 38 4.78 -15.24 -5.24
N LEU A 39 4.53 -16.48 -5.68
CA LEU A 39 4.34 -16.79 -7.09
C LEU A 39 3.11 -16.06 -7.67
N LEU A 40 1.97 -16.12 -6.98
CA LEU A 40 0.74 -15.47 -7.43
C LEU A 40 0.86 -13.94 -7.42
N ASN A 41 1.55 -13.37 -6.42
CA ASN A 41 1.83 -11.94 -6.32
C ASN A 41 2.78 -11.42 -7.42
N LEU A 42 3.42 -12.31 -8.19
CA LEU A 42 4.24 -11.95 -9.34
C LEU A 42 3.54 -12.22 -10.69
N THR A 43 2.71 -13.26 -10.75
CA THR A 43 2.20 -13.81 -12.01
C THR A 43 0.72 -13.53 -12.27
N TYR A 44 -0.09 -13.43 -11.21
CA TYR A 44 -1.54 -13.25 -11.30
C TYR A 44 -1.99 -12.15 -10.34
N VAL A 45 -1.44 -10.94 -10.54
CA VAL A 45 -1.75 -9.77 -9.72
C VAL A 45 -3.11 -9.19 -10.13
N PRO A 46 -4.10 -9.10 -9.22
CA PRO A 46 -5.36 -8.45 -9.52
C PRO A 46 -5.20 -6.98 -9.89
N ASP A 47 -6.02 -6.46 -10.80
CA ASP A 47 -5.95 -5.06 -11.28
C ASP A 47 -6.07 -4.01 -10.17
N ASP A 48 -6.68 -4.38 -9.04
CA ASP A 48 -6.88 -3.52 -7.90
C ASP A 48 -5.88 -3.75 -6.76
N TYR A 49 -4.91 -4.65 -6.93
CA TYR A 49 -3.97 -5.06 -5.88
C TYR A 49 -3.11 -3.90 -5.36
N TYR A 50 -2.60 -3.04 -6.24
CA TYR A 50 -1.76 -1.89 -5.87
C TYR A 50 -2.52 -0.57 -5.76
N LYS A 51 -3.86 -0.59 -5.86
CA LYS A 51 -4.66 0.62 -5.68
C LYS A 51 -4.58 1.11 -4.24
N GLN A 52 -4.79 2.41 -4.06
CA GLN A 52 -4.85 3.04 -2.76
C GLN A 52 -6.03 2.45 -1.95
N VAL A 53 -5.78 2.11 -0.69
CA VAL A 53 -6.77 1.54 0.23
C VAL A 53 -7.38 2.57 1.18
N GLY A 54 -6.79 3.77 1.22
CA GLY A 54 -7.30 4.90 1.99
C GLY A 54 -6.31 6.05 1.95
N GLY A 55 -6.78 7.24 2.29
CA GLY A 55 -5.95 8.44 2.40
C GLY A 55 -6.64 9.57 3.13
N ILE A 56 -5.85 10.48 3.69
CA ILE A 56 -6.34 11.63 4.44
C ILE A 56 -5.39 12.82 4.28
N TRP A 57 -5.97 14.02 4.31
CA TRP A 57 -5.23 15.26 4.47
C TRP A 57 -5.04 15.57 5.95
N VAL A 58 -3.80 15.77 6.36
CA VAL A 58 -3.43 16.19 7.70
C VAL A 58 -2.81 17.58 7.62
N ASP A 59 -3.45 18.53 8.29
CA ASP A 59 -2.95 19.88 8.49
C ASP A 59 -2.41 19.98 9.91
N THR A 60 -1.09 19.90 10.05
CA THR A 60 -0.42 19.87 11.37
C THR A 60 -0.60 21.16 12.16
N ASP A 61 -0.97 22.26 11.49
CA ASP A 61 -1.23 23.54 12.15
C ASP A 61 -2.61 23.57 12.82
N LYS A 62 -3.55 22.73 12.35
CA LYS A 62 -4.93 22.64 12.89
C LYS A 62 -5.17 21.44 13.79
N SER A 63 -4.72 20.25 13.35
CA SER A 63 -4.88 19.01 14.10
C SER A 63 -3.63 18.17 13.99
N ARG A 64 -3.19 17.64 15.12
CA ARG A 64 -1.97 16.80 15.19
C ARG A 64 -2.26 15.34 14.86
N SER A 65 -3.51 14.93 14.97
CA SER A 65 -3.96 13.60 14.61
C SER A 65 -5.18 13.65 13.70
N ALA A 66 -5.30 12.63 12.86
CA ALA A 66 -6.47 12.44 12.01
C ALA A 66 -6.79 10.96 11.90
N ASN A 67 -8.08 10.64 11.71
CA ASN A 67 -8.53 9.27 11.55
C ASN A 67 -8.58 8.93 10.06
N ILE A 68 -7.81 7.93 9.63
CA ILE A 68 -7.80 7.41 8.28
C ILE A 68 -8.60 6.10 8.24
N HIS A 69 -9.54 6.01 7.31
CA HIS A 69 -10.26 4.77 7.02
C HIS A 69 -9.48 3.97 5.98
N LEU A 70 -9.19 2.71 6.27
CA LEU A 70 -8.42 1.82 5.41
C LEU A 70 -9.24 0.57 5.07
N GLU A 71 -9.31 0.23 3.78
CA GLU A 71 -9.96 -0.96 3.26
C GLU A 71 -8.92 -1.93 2.66
N HIS A 72 -8.36 -2.81 3.49
CA HIS A 72 -7.36 -3.81 3.09
C HIS A 72 -7.98 -4.98 2.33
N ARG A 73 -8.04 -4.83 1.01
CA ARG A 73 -8.58 -5.87 0.12
C ARG A 73 -7.74 -7.14 0.04
N TYR A 74 -6.44 -7.08 0.37
CA TYR A 74 -5.50 -8.20 0.25
C TYR A 74 -4.55 -8.27 1.46
N ARG A 75 -4.02 -9.45 1.76
CA ARG A 75 -3.10 -9.69 2.90
C ARG A 75 -1.64 -9.49 2.50
N GLY A 76 -0.78 -9.23 3.48
CA GLY A 76 0.66 -8.99 3.35
C GLY A 76 1.04 -7.52 3.54
N LYS A 77 2.19 -7.11 3.00
CA LYS A 77 2.80 -5.81 3.31
C LYS A 77 2.13 -4.61 2.63
N TYR A 78 1.91 -3.54 3.40
CA TYR A 78 1.43 -2.24 2.95
C TYR A 78 2.46 -1.15 3.24
N GLY A 79 2.56 -0.17 2.35
CA GLY A 79 3.38 1.02 2.54
C GLY A 79 2.50 2.21 2.88
N VAL A 80 2.97 3.05 3.80
CA VAL A 80 2.40 4.35 4.11
C VAL A 80 3.22 5.41 3.40
N TYR A 81 2.53 6.23 2.61
CA TYR A 81 3.14 7.23 1.73
C TYR A 81 2.63 8.62 2.08
N VAL A 82 3.50 9.61 1.87
CA VAL A 82 3.23 11.03 2.10
C VAL A 82 3.47 11.84 0.84
N ILE A 83 2.57 12.76 0.56
CA ILE A 83 2.74 13.86 -0.40
C ILE A 83 2.66 15.16 0.40
N GLY A 84 3.68 16.02 0.30
CA GLY A 84 3.70 17.31 0.97
C GLY A 84 3.52 18.44 -0.03
N GLU A 85 2.40 19.17 0.02
CA GLU A 85 2.17 20.33 -0.83
C GLU A 85 2.76 21.62 -0.23
N THR A 86 2.65 21.81 1.09
CA THR A 86 3.00 23.06 1.78
C THR A 86 3.91 22.82 2.99
N VAL A 87 5.02 22.11 2.77
CA VAL A 87 5.96 21.81 3.85
C VAL A 87 6.88 23.00 4.10
N GLN A 88 6.79 23.57 5.30
CA GLN A 88 7.60 24.73 5.71
C GLN A 88 9.07 24.34 5.92
N ASN A 89 9.32 23.13 6.44
CA ASN A 89 10.68 22.64 6.68
C ASN A 89 10.98 21.39 5.85
N LYS A 90 11.59 21.60 4.69
CA LYS A 90 11.81 20.56 3.68
C LYS A 90 12.99 19.63 4.02
N ASN A 91 13.82 19.96 5.02
CA ASN A 91 15.07 19.25 5.33
C ASN A 91 14.96 18.22 6.47
N HIS A 92 13.75 17.99 7.00
CA HIS A 92 13.50 17.00 8.04
C HIS A 92 12.91 15.70 7.48
N ASN A 93 13.18 14.63 8.22
CA ASN A 93 12.50 13.34 8.06
C ASN A 93 11.05 13.50 8.53
N VAL A 94 10.12 12.88 7.82
CA VAL A 94 8.73 12.75 8.28
C VAL A 94 8.66 11.55 9.19
N SER A 95 8.37 11.79 10.46
CA SER A 95 8.00 10.77 11.44
C SER A 95 6.52 10.87 11.76
N ALA A 96 5.85 9.73 11.83
CA ALA A 96 4.46 9.60 12.23
C ALA A 96 4.25 8.33 13.05
N ILE A 97 3.20 8.33 13.86
CA ILE A 97 2.73 7.15 14.59
C ILE A 97 1.32 6.87 14.08
N MET A 98 1.08 5.63 13.67
CA MET A 98 -0.22 5.16 13.24
C MET A 98 -0.70 4.07 14.20
N ASN A 99 -1.87 4.26 14.79
CA ASN A 99 -2.51 3.28 15.65
C ASN A 99 -3.70 2.66 14.91
N CYS A 100 -3.62 1.35 14.63
CA CYS A 100 -4.65 0.59 13.94
C CYS A 100 -5.00 -0.66 14.76
N ALA A 101 -6.26 -0.83 15.17
CA ALA A 101 -6.74 -2.06 15.82
C ALA A 101 -5.77 -2.57 16.92
N ASP A 102 -5.41 -1.67 17.85
CA ASP A 102 -4.49 -1.91 18.97
C ASP A 102 -3.02 -2.20 18.59
N LYS A 103 -2.65 -2.12 17.32
CA LYS A 103 -1.26 -2.15 16.85
C LYS A 103 -0.74 -0.73 16.64
N ILE A 104 0.34 -0.39 17.36
CA ILE A 104 1.09 0.85 17.17
C ILE A 104 2.15 0.60 16.09
N ILE A 105 2.09 1.39 15.02
CA ILE A 105 2.99 1.32 13.87
C ILE A 105 3.80 2.62 13.85
N GLU A 106 5.09 2.51 14.11
CA GLU A 106 6.03 3.62 13.99
C GLU A 106 6.45 3.79 12.54
N LEU A 107 6.31 5.02 12.02
CA LEU A 107 6.59 5.38 10.64
C LEU A 107 7.69 6.44 10.66
N GLU A 108 8.84 6.13 10.08
CA GLU A 108 9.90 7.10 9.85
C GLU A 108 10.36 7.04 8.39
N SER A 109 10.36 8.19 7.72
CA SER A 109 11.05 8.29 6.43
C SER A 109 12.53 8.03 6.65
N GLY A 110 13.09 7.03 5.94
CA GLY A 110 14.51 6.67 6.05
C GLY A 110 15.47 7.77 5.56
N SER A 111 16.36 7.46 4.62
CA SER A 111 17.34 8.43 4.11
C SER A 111 16.76 9.54 3.23
N SER A 112 15.48 9.43 2.84
CA SER A 112 14.83 10.31 1.88
C SER A 112 14.07 11.42 2.59
N LYS A 113 14.41 12.66 2.27
CA LYS A 113 13.83 13.86 2.89
C LYS A 113 12.64 14.37 2.07
N ILE A 114 11.84 15.24 2.67
CA ILE A 114 10.75 15.92 1.95
C ILE A 114 11.29 16.75 0.77
N THR A 115 12.51 17.30 0.88
CA THR A 115 13.21 17.95 -0.24
C THR A 115 13.39 17.03 -1.45
N ASP A 116 13.53 15.72 -1.25
CA ASP A 116 13.71 14.76 -2.35
C ASP A 116 12.43 14.55 -3.17
N LEU A 117 11.23 14.75 -2.59
CA LEU A 117 9.96 14.73 -3.34
C LEU A 117 9.99 15.76 -4.48
N ASN A 118 10.40 16.99 -4.17
CA ASN A 118 10.45 18.08 -5.14
C ASN A 118 11.62 17.95 -6.12
N ARG A 119 12.73 17.32 -5.71
CA ARG A 119 13.96 17.24 -6.52
C ARG A 119 14.02 16.02 -7.44
N LYS A 120 13.41 14.89 -7.06
CA LYS A 120 13.52 13.60 -7.79
C LYS A 120 12.32 13.24 -8.66
N THR A 121 11.41 14.17 -8.95
CA THR A 121 10.12 13.86 -9.63
C THR A 121 9.34 12.73 -8.94
N ALA A 122 9.62 12.48 -7.66
CA ALA A 122 8.95 11.47 -6.87
C ALA A 122 7.67 12.08 -6.32
N THR A 123 6.52 11.56 -6.75
CA THR A 123 5.20 12.09 -6.37
C THR A 123 4.80 11.75 -4.93
N SER A 124 5.50 10.81 -4.28
CA SER A 124 5.20 10.36 -2.92
C SER A 124 6.44 9.80 -2.23
N LEU A 125 6.53 9.97 -0.92
CA LEU A 125 7.60 9.49 -0.04
C LEU A 125 7.07 8.33 0.80
N LEU A 126 7.74 7.17 0.78
CA LEU A 126 7.46 6.08 1.70
C LEU A 126 7.98 6.45 3.09
N ILE A 127 7.09 6.49 4.07
CA ILE A 127 7.42 6.81 5.47
C ILE A 127 7.38 5.59 6.38
N GLY A 128 6.95 4.43 5.89
CA GLY A 128 6.99 3.21 6.66
C GLY A 128 6.16 2.11 6.01
N MET A 129 6.23 0.92 6.60
CA MET A 129 5.54 -0.27 6.12
C MET A 129 4.98 -1.04 7.31
N TYR A 130 3.91 -1.79 7.08
CA TYR A 130 3.35 -2.72 8.06
C TYR A 130 2.75 -3.92 7.34
N ASP A 131 2.61 -5.01 8.07
CA ASP A 131 2.05 -6.26 7.56
C ASP A 131 0.59 -6.42 7.97
N VAL A 132 -0.25 -6.76 6.98
CA VAL A 132 -1.66 -7.10 7.19
C VAL A 132 -1.77 -8.62 7.17
N GLU A 133 -1.69 -9.20 8.35
CA GLU A 133 -1.84 -10.64 8.60
C GLU A 133 -3.31 -11.06 8.56
N SER A 134 -3.60 -12.36 8.70
CA SER A 134 -4.95 -12.92 8.56
C SER A 134 -5.93 -12.44 9.65
N ASP A 135 -5.43 -12.13 10.85
CA ASP A 135 -6.17 -11.64 12.01
C ASP A 135 -6.52 -10.14 11.93
N PHE A 136 -5.82 -9.38 11.09
CA PHE A 136 -6.04 -7.95 10.93
C PHE A 136 -7.40 -7.67 10.26
N PRO A 137 -8.22 -6.71 10.73
CA PRO A 137 -9.49 -6.39 10.09
C PRO A 137 -9.34 -5.95 8.63
N HIS A 138 -10.30 -6.31 7.77
CA HIS A 138 -10.31 -5.83 6.38
C HIS A 138 -10.63 -4.33 6.29
N GLU A 139 -11.51 -3.84 7.14
CA GLU A 139 -11.80 -2.42 7.30
C GLU A 139 -11.36 -1.99 8.69
N VAL A 140 -10.53 -0.95 8.75
CA VAL A 140 -10.03 -0.41 10.01
C VAL A 140 -9.96 1.11 9.96
N ILE A 141 -10.30 1.73 11.08
CA ILE A 141 -10.05 3.14 11.31
C ILE A 141 -8.75 3.23 12.10
N CYS A 142 -7.76 3.92 11.54
CA CYS A 142 -6.51 4.17 12.21
C CYS A 142 -6.38 5.63 12.58
N SER A 143 -5.80 5.93 13.73
CA SER A 143 -5.38 7.28 14.09
C SER A 143 -3.94 7.48 13.64
N ILE A 144 -3.67 8.52 12.85
CA ILE A 144 -2.31 8.90 12.45
C ILE A 144 -1.93 10.24 13.07
N SER A 145 -0.75 10.29 13.67
CA SER A 145 -0.20 11.48 14.34
C SER A 145 1.18 11.79 13.78
N ILE A 146 1.38 12.99 13.25
CA ILE A 146 2.67 13.44 12.70
C ILE A 146 3.48 14.12 13.83
N ASP A 147 4.81 13.92 13.85
CA ASP A 147 5.69 14.58 14.82
C ASP A 147 5.58 16.11 14.75
N LYS A 148 5.56 16.75 15.93
CA LYS A 148 5.46 18.20 16.15
C LYS A 148 6.53 19.01 15.42
N LYS A 149 7.68 18.42 15.10
CA LYS A 149 8.76 19.09 14.36
C LYS A 149 8.41 19.32 12.88
N THR A 150 7.46 18.55 12.36
CA THR A 150 7.06 18.57 10.96
C THR A 150 5.81 19.44 10.81
N LYS A 151 5.96 20.62 10.18
CA LYS A 151 4.85 21.55 9.92
C LYS A 151 4.48 21.63 8.44
N GLY A 152 3.19 21.54 8.15
CA GLY A 152 2.61 21.73 6.82
C GLY A 152 1.33 20.92 6.61
N GLN A 153 0.86 20.91 5.36
CA GLN A 153 -0.22 20.04 4.93
C GLN A 153 0.32 18.84 4.17
N PHE A 154 -0.11 17.66 4.57
CA PHE A 154 0.33 16.38 4.04
C PHE A 154 -0.87 15.56 3.61
N PHE A 155 -0.81 15.00 2.41
CA PHE A 155 -1.68 13.91 2.04
C PHE A 155 -0.98 12.61 2.41
N ILE A 156 -1.55 11.87 3.35
CA ILE A 156 -1.08 10.55 3.73
C ILE A 156 -1.98 9.53 3.07
N PHE A 157 -1.40 8.55 2.39
CA PHE A 157 -2.15 7.46 1.80
C PHE A 157 -1.47 6.12 1.99
N VAL A 158 -2.26 5.07 1.93
CA VAL A 158 -1.80 3.69 2.10
C VAL A 158 -2.10 2.91 0.84
N ARG A 159 -1.14 2.08 0.42
CA ARG A 159 -1.33 1.11 -0.67
C ARG A 159 -0.44 -0.10 -0.46
N LYS A 160 -0.71 -1.17 -1.20
CA LYS A 160 0.16 -2.36 -1.20
C LYS A 160 1.61 -2.00 -1.49
N PHE A 161 2.52 -2.59 -0.70
CA PHE A 161 3.95 -2.40 -0.92
C PHE A 161 4.40 -3.18 -2.15
N ARG A 162 5.21 -2.55 -3.00
CA ARG A 162 5.78 -3.15 -4.19
C ARG A 162 7.30 -3.15 -4.04
N HIS A 163 7.89 -4.32 -3.92
CA HIS A 163 9.33 -4.48 -4.05
C HIS A 163 9.69 -4.21 -5.52
N TYR A 164 10.43 -3.13 -5.77
CA TYR A 164 11.08 -2.86 -7.04
C TYR A 164 12.54 -3.31 -6.97
#